data_AF-A0A821EZA7-F1
#
_entry.id   AF-A0A821EZA7-F1
#
_cell.length_a   1.000
_cell.length_b   1.000
_cell.length_c   1.000
_cell.angle_alpha   90.00
_cell.angle_beta   90.00
_cell.angle_gamma   90.00
#
_symmetry.space_group_name_H-M   'P 1'
#
loop_
_entity.id
_entity.type
_entity.pdbx_description
1 polymer ?
#
loop_
_entity_poly.entity_id
_entity_poly.type
_entity_poly.pdbx_seq_one_letter_code
_entity_poly.pdbx_strand_id
1 'polypeptide(L)'
;ELPPCITQWTNQDVKSFFLTNGLDNTLLLLCTRLDGHRLLQLYEICMINRESMYQSLKGELANIHHRTLPISDYLTFLHEIKRYIPLTDAISQSTSSPLSSPTMCKLM
;
A
#
# COMPACT_ATOMS: atom_id res chain seq x y z
N GLU A 1 -2.47 -16.89 -14.31
CA GLU A 1 -3.18 -15.60 -14.09
C GLU A 1 -3.21 -15.33 -12.60
N LEU A 2 -3.10 -14.06 -12.18
CA LEU A 2 -3.12 -13.70 -10.76
C LEU A 2 -4.56 -13.70 -10.22
N PRO A 3 -4.78 -14.08 -8.94
CA PRO A 3 -6.10 -13.95 -8.33
C PRO A 3 -6.61 -12.50 -8.38
N PRO A 4 -7.93 -12.28 -8.50
CA PRO A 4 -8.49 -10.94 -8.68
C PRO A 4 -8.33 -10.05 -7.43
N CYS A 5 -8.27 -10.66 -6.25
CA CYS A 5 -8.10 -9.94 -4.99
C CYS A 5 -6.71 -10.20 -4.40
N ILE A 6 -6.00 -9.12 -4.08
CA ILE A 6 -4.64 -9.20 -3.54
C ILE A 6 -4.55 -10.04 -2.26
N THR A 7 -5.58 -10.05 -1.41
CA THR A 7 -5.55 -10.82 -0.15
C THR A 7 -5.52 -12.34 -0.37
N GLN A 8 -5.85 -12.81 -1.57
CA GLN A 8 -5.78 -14.22 -1.94
C GLN A 8 -4.38 -14.62 -2.47
N TRP A 9 -3.47 -13.67 -2.64
CA TRP A 9 -2.18 -13.93 -3.24
C TRP A 9 -1.24 -14.67 -2.28
N THR A 10 -0.68 -15.75 -2.78
CA THR A 10 0.45 -16.42 -2.15
C THR A 10 1.74 -15.64 -2.41
N ASN A 11 2.83 -16.04 -1.75
CA ASN A 11 4.15 -15.49 -2.06
C ASN A 11 4.57 -15.69 -3.53
N GLN A 12 4.11 -16.78 -4.17
CA GLN A 12 4.42 -17.03 -5.57
C GLN A 12 3.65 -16.09 -6.51
N ASP A 13 2.41 -15.75 -6.15
CA ASP A 13 1.61 -14.77 -6.90
C ASP A 13 2.23 -13.38 -6.81
N VAL A 14 2.69 -12.98 -5.62
CA VAL A 14 3.43 -11.72 -5.41
C VAL A 14 4.69 -11.66 -6.29
N LYS A 15 5.49 -12.73 -6.33
CA LYS A 15 6.66 -12.82 -7.22
C LYS A 15 6.27 -12.67 -8.68
N SER A 16 5.22 -13.38 -9.09
CA SER A 16 4.71 -13.36 -10.46
C SER A 16 4.23 -11.96 -10.86
N PHE A 17 3.59 -11.23 -9.95
CA PHE A 17 3.20 -9.83 -10.14
C PHE A 17 4.41 -8.93 -10.43
N PHE A 18 5.46 -8.98 -9.59
CA PHE A 18 6.63 -8.14 -9.82
C PHE A 18 7.36 -8.51 -11.12
N LEU A 19 7.50 -9.80 -11.43
CA LEU A 19 8.11 -10.28 -12.67
C LEU A 19 7.35 -9.79 -13.91
N THR A 20 6.02 -9.92 -13.91
CA THR A 20 5.17 -9.55 -15.06
C THR A 20 5.18 -8.04 -15.31
N ASN A 21 5.41 -7.23 -14.28
CA ASN A 21 5.47 -5.77 -14.38
C ASN A 21 6.90 -5.21 -14.51
N GLY A 22 7.92 -6.07 -14.68
CA GLY A 22 9.31 -5.63 -14.85
C GLY A 22 9.94 -5.01 -13.60
N LEU A 23 9.45 -5.35 -12.42
CA LEU A 23 9.88 -4.84 -11.11
C LEU A 23 10.79 -5.83 -10.36
N ASP A 24 11.25 -6.87 -11.04
CA ASP A 24 12.05 -7.98 -10.52
C ASP A 24 13.46 -7.55 -10.09
N ASN A 25 13.99 -6.55 -10.75
CA ASN A 25 15.33 -6.01 -10.52
C ASN A 25 15.39 -4.93 -9.44
N THR A 26 14.24 -4.54 -8.88
CA THR A 26 14.10 -3.47 -7.89
C THR A 26 13.24 -3.90 -6.71
N LEU A 27 11.93 -3.65 -6.73
CA LEU A 27 11.03 -3.86 -5.59
C LEU A 27 10.89 -5.33 -5.18
N LEU A 28 11.00 -6.27 -6.12
CA LEU A 28 10.96 -7.70 -5.80
C LEU A 28 12.06 -8.10 -4.82
N LEU A 29 13.23 -7.47 -4.87
CA LEU A 29 14.36 -7.77 -4.00
C LEU A 29 14.02 -7.51 -2.52
N LEU A 30 13.24 -6.46 -2.25
CA LEU A 30 12.72 -6.15 -0.91
C LEU A 30 11.51 -7.01 -0.55
N CYS A 31 10.73 -7.43 -1.55
CA CYS A 31 9.44 -8.10 -1.37
C CYS A 31 9.50 -9.63 -1.50
N THR A 32 10.68 -10.25 -1.48
CA THR A 32 10.87 -11.69 -1.80
C THR A 32 10.03 -12.67 -0.98
N ARG A 33 9.65 -12.28 0.25
CA ARG A 33 8.89 -13.12 1.21
C ARG A 33 7.52 -12.55 1.56
N LEU A 34 6.98 -11.63 0.77
CA LEU A 34 5.64 -11.08 1.00
C LEU A 34 4.58 -12.02 0.39
N ASP A 35 3.47 -12.16 1.11
CA ASP A 35 2.20 -12.65 0.58
C ASP A 35 1.29 -11.46 0.29
N GLY A 36 0.09 -11.74 -0.21
CA GLY A 36 -0.90 -10.73 -0.56
C GLY A 36 -1.29 -9.77 0.56
N HIS A 37 -1.44 -10.28 1.79
CA HIS A 37 -1.82 -9.47 2.94
C HIS A 37 -0.73 -8.46 3.30
N ARG A 38 0.53 -8.92 3.36
CA ARG A 38 1.66 -8.04 3.68
C ARG A 38 1.95 -7.05 2.55
N LEU A 39 1.74 -7.46 1.29
CA LEU A 39 1.89 -6.58 0.15
C LEU A 39 0.82 -5.47 0.13
N LEU A 40 -0.43 -5.81 0.48
CA LEU A 40 -1.49 -4.82 0.67
C LEU A 40 -1.12 -3.82 1.77
N GLN A 41 -0.66 -4.30 2.93
CA GLN A 41 -0.22 -3.44 4.02
C GLN A 41 0.91 -2.49 3.60
N LEU A 42 1.90 -3.00 2.85
CA LEU A 42 2.97 -2.16 2.31
C LEU A 42 2.42 -1.07 1.38
N TYR A 43 1.47 -1.41 0.51
CA TYR A 43 0.81 -0.44 -0.36
C TYR A 43 0.07 0.62 0.44
N GLU A 44 -0.68 0.25 1.48
CA GLU A 44 -1.40 1.18 2.34
C GLU A 44 -0.45 2.17 3.03
N ILE A 45 0.66 1.67 3.57
CA ILE A 45 1.72 2.51 4.16
C ILE A 45 2.30 3.47 3.11
N CYS A 46 2.57 2.97 1.91
CA CYS A 46 3.03 3.81 0.79
C CYS A 46 2.01 4.91 0.44
N MET A 47 0.72 4.64 0.55
CA MET A 47 -0.33 5.61 0.23
C MET A 47 -0.49 6.70 1.28
N ILE A 48 -0.18 6.42 2.56
CA ILE A 48 -0.21 7.41 3.64
C ILE A 48 0.89 8.46 3.48
N ASN A 49 2.11 8.06 3.15
CA ASN A 49 3.25 8.97 2.99
C ASN A 49 4.15 8.55 1.83
N ARG A 50 3.71 8.87 0.61
CA ARG A 50 4.33 8.42 -0.64
C ARG A 50 5.81 8.82 -0.77
N GLU A 51 6.12 10.08 -0.47
CA GLU A 51 7.48 10.59 -0.66
C GLU A 51 8.45 9.96 0.35
N SER A 52 8.08 9.96 1.64
CA SER A 52 8.93 9.38 2.68
C SER A 52 9.13 7.87 2.47
N MET A 53 8.07 7.16 2.05
CA MET A 53 8.18 5.73 1.77
C MET A 53 9.02 5.43 0.54
N TYR A 54 8.93 6.23 -0.52
CA TYR A 54 9.84 6.10 -1.65
C TYR A 54 11.31 6.27 -1.21
N GLN A 55 11.63 7.28 -0.41
CA GLN A 55 13.00 7.49 0.06
C GLN A 55 13.47 6.34 0.97
N SER A 56 12.58 5.82 1.82
CA SER A 56 12.88 4.69 2.70
C SER A 56 13.17 3.42 1.90
N LEU A 57 12.30 3.05 0.96
CA LEU A 57 12.48 1.88 0.08
C LEU A 57 13.73 2.03 -0.79
N LYS A 58 13.97 3.23 -1.33
CA LYS A 58 15.18 3.54 -2.09
C LYS A 58 16.43 3.37 -1.24
N GLY A 59 16.42 3.85 0.01
CA GLY A 59 17.51 3.71 0.97
C GLY A 59 17.78 2.24 1.31
N GLU A 60 16.74 1.46 1.62
CA GLU A 60 16.88 0.03 1.89
C GLU A 60 17.44 -0.74 0.69
N LEU A 61 16.94 -0.47 -0.51
CA LEU A 61 17.43 -1.13 -1.72
C LEU A 61 18.91 -0.80 -2.00
N ALA A 62 19.31 0.44 -1.79
CA ALA A 62 20.69 0.87 -1.94
C ALA A 62 21.60 0.22 -0.88
N ASN A 63 21.13 0.08 0.35
CA ASN A 63 21.91 -0.46 1.46
C ASN A 63 22.07 -1.98 1.38
N ILE A 64 21.01 -2.71 1.04
CA ILE A 64 20.99 -4.18 1.07
C ILE A 64 21.49 -4.77 -0.25
N HIS A 65 21.09 -4.17 -1.37
CA HIS A 65 21.31 -4.74 -2.71
C HIS A 65 22.23 -3.89 -3.60
N HIS A 66 22.72 -2.75 -3.11
CA HIS A 66 23.52 -1.79 -3.89
C HIS A 66 22.84 -1.36 -5.19
N ARG A 67 21.51 -1.24 -5.16
CA ARG A 67 20.70 -0.82 -6.30
C ARG A 67 19.93 0.46 -6.00
N THR A 68 19.69 1.25 -7.04
CA THR A 68 18.82 2.42 -6.96
C THR A 68 17.40 1.99 -7.31
N LEU A 69 16.41 2.49 -6.56
CA LEU A 69 15.00 2.36 -6.93
C LEU A 69 14.63 3.53 -7.85
N PRO A 70 14.36 3.30 -9.15
CA PRO A 70 13.86 4.35 -10.04
C PRO A 70 12.48 4.81 -9.56
N ILE A 71 12.23 6.12 -9.66
CA ILE A 71 10.91 6.66 -9.33
C ILE A 71 9.81 6.07 -10.22
N SER A 72 10.13 5.75 -11.48
CA SER A 72 9.22 5.09 -12.43
C SER A 72 8.72 3.74 -11.91
N ASP A 73 9.60 2.94 -11.33
CA ASP A 73 9.29 1.60 -10.84
C ASP A 73 8.38 1.68 -9.62
N TYR A 74 8.65 2.64 -8.72
CA TYR A 74 7.79 2.91 -7.58
C TYR A 74 6.38 3.34 -8.00
N LEU A 75 6.28 4.25 -8.98
CA LEU A 75 4.99 4.69 -9.52
C LEU A 75 4.26 3.56 -10.26
N THR A 76 4.99 2.73 -11.01
CA THR A 76 4.45 1.55 -11.70
C THR A 76 3.87 0.56 -10.71
N PHE A 77 4.61 0.26 -9.63
CA PHE A 77 4.12 -0.57 -8.54
C PHE A 77 2.80 -0.06 -7.98
N LEU A 78 2.73 1.22 -7.57
CA LEU A 78 1.52 1.79 -7.00
C LEU A 78 0.33 1.77 -7.97
N HIS A 79 0.60 2.00 -9.26
CA HIS A 79 -0.44 1.99 -10.28
C HIS A 79 -0.98 0.59 -10.55
N GLU A 80 -0.10 -0.39 -10.72
CA GLU A 80 -0.46 -1.76 -11.12
C GLU A 80 -1.14 -2.52 -9.98
N ILE A 81 -0.61 -2.40 -8.75
CA ILE A 81 -1.19 -3.10 -7.61
C ILE A 81 -2.61 -2.65 -7.29
N LYS A 82 -2.95 -1.38 -7.57
CA LYS A 82 -4.27 -0.80 -7.33
C LYS A 82 -5.39 -1.58 -8.03
N ARG A 83 -5.11 -2.25 -9.14
CA ARG A 83 -6.08 -3.05 -9.91
C ARG A 83 -6.58 -4.28 -9.14
N TYR A 84 -5.83 -4.73 -8.15
CA TYR A 84 -6.12 -5.93 -7.35
C TYR A 84 -6.62 -5.62 -5.94
N ILE A 85 -6.73 -4.32 -5.61
CA ILE A 85 -7.21 -3.88 -4.31
C ILE A 85 -8.72 -3.76 -4.41
N PRO A 86 -9.48 -4.50 -3.58
CA PRO A 86 -10.93 -4.38 -3.56
C PRO A 86 -11.30 -2.94 -3.24
N LEU A 87 -12.21 -2.38 -4.04
CA LEU A 87 -12.87 -1.10 -3.81
C LEU A 87 -13.77 -1.23 -2.58
N THR A 88 -13.16 -1.31 -1.40
CA THR A 88 -13.90 -1.19 -0.15
C THR A 88 -13.93 0.30 0.17
N ASP A 89 -14.94 0.98 -0.37
CA ASP A 89 -15.30 2.32 0.08
C ASP A 89 -15.57 2.30 1.59
N ALA A 90 -14.67 2.86 2.38
CA ALA A 90 -15.00 3.52 3.65
C ALA A 90 -13.84 4.41 4.10
N ILE A 91 -13.91 5.66 3.62
CA ILE A 91 -13.47 6.82 4.38
C ILE A 91 -14.22 6.79 5.72
N SER A 92 -13.64 6.13 6.72
CA SER A 92 -14.02 6.33 8.13
C SER A 92 -13.15 7.45 8.71
N GLN A 93 -13.31 8.65 8.16
CA GLN A 93 -12.91 9.92 8.80
C GLN A 93 -13.97 10.99 8.52
N SER A 94 -15.17 10.77 9.07
CA SER A 94 -16.16 11.82 9.36
C SER A 94 -16.98 11.46 10.60
N THR A 95 -16.28 11.26 11.71
CA THR A 95 -16.77 11.43 13.08
C THR A 95 -15.62 12.14 13.80
N SER A 96 -15.72 13.34 14.37
CA SER A 96 -16.79 13.91 15.17
C SER A 96 -16.50 15.40 15.41
N SER A 97 -17.45 16.29 15.10
CA SER A 97 -17.54 17.60 15.75
C SER A 97 -18.69 17.54 16.76
N PRO A 98 -18.44 17.58 18.09
CA PRO A 98 -19.51 17.82 19.04
C PRO A 98 -19.65 19.32 19.24
N LEU A 99 -20.62 19.94 18.57
CA LEU A 99 -21.09 21.26 18.99
C LEU A 99 -22.61 21.34 18.83
N SER A 100 -23.31 20.85 19.84
CA SER A 100 -24.69 21.23 20.12
C SER A 100 -24.94 21.00 21.61
N SER A 101 -24.92 22.09 22.37
CA SER A 101 -25.37 22.16 23.76
C SER A 101 -26.75 21.53 23.91
N PRO A 102 -26.98 20.67 24.91
CA PRO A 102 -28.34 20.36 25.33
C PRO A 102 -28.84 21.50 26.24
N THR A 103 -29.76 22.31 25.70
CA THR A 103 -30.61 23.20 26.49
C THR A 103 -31.40 22.36 27.50
N MET A 104 -31.14 22.57 28.79
CA MET A 104 -31.96 22.00 29.87
C MET A 104 -33.37 22.59 29.81
N CYS A 105 -34.36 21.76 29.50
CA CYS A 105 -35.74 22.00 29.95
C CYS A 105 -35.77 21.75 31.47
N LYS A 106 -35.85 22.83 32.25
CA LYS A 106 -36.20 22.74 33.67
C LYS A 106 -37.61 23.30 33.82
N LEU A 107 -38.54 22.43 34.21
CA LEU A 107 -39.87 22.80 34.69
C LEU A 107 -39.73 23.69 35.93
N MET A 108 -40.37 24.86 35.90
CA MET A 108 -41.06 25.51 37.01
C MET A 108 -42.14 26.43 36.43
#